data_AF-A0A444YQG3-F1
#
_entry.id   AF-A0A444YQG3-F1
#
_cell.length_a   1.000
_cell.length_b   1.000
_cell.length_c   1.000
_cell.angle_alpha   90.00
_cell.angle_beta   90.00
_cell.angle_gamma   90.00
#
_symmetry.space_group_name_H-M   'P 1'
#
loop_
_entity.id
_entity.type
_entity.pdbx_description
1 polymer ?
#
loop_
_entity_poly.entity_id
_entity_poly.type
_entity_poly.pdbx_seq_one_letter_code
_entity_poly.pdbx_strand_id
1 'polypeptide(L)'
;MVGVNKNHLLGKSNCMGHVVGREDVTPLVTKSGEDNKCIKLHLEDLEENIIKCTLFDDLVDKALGLFDKDDGQPIILVEQLF
;
A
#
# COMPACT_ATOMS: atom_id res chain seq x y z
N MET A 1 -29.72 -9.05 -4.84
CA MET A 1 -28.51 -9.19 -5.69
C MET A 1 -27.30 -9.06 -4.80
N VAL A 2 -26.62 -10.17 -4.51
CA VAL A 2 -25.28 -10.10 -3.90
C VAL A 2 -24.34 -9.74 -5.04
N GLY A 3 -23.79 -8.52 -5.01
CA GLY A 3 -22.81 -8.09 -6.02
C GLY A 3 -21.63 -9.04 -6.00
N VAL A 4 -21.36 -9.69 -7.14
CA VAL A 4 -20.18 -10.53 -7.28
C VAL A 4 -18.98 -9.60 -7.18
N ASN A 5 -18.27 -9.63 -6.06
CA ASN A 5 -17.01 -8.90 -5.93
C ASN A 5 -16.02 -9.52 -6.94
N LYS A 6 -15.69 -8.76 -7.99
CA LYS A 6 -14.69 -9.15 -8.97
C LYS A 6 -13.33 -8.64 -8.50
N ASN A 7 -12.75 -9.33 -7.53
CA ASN A 7 -11.33 -9.13 -7.23
C ASN A 7 -10.53 -9.56 -8.46
N HIS A 8 -9.74 -8.64 -9.02
CA HIS A 8 -8.81 -8.95 -10.10
C HIS A 8 -7.40 -8.75 -9.56
N LEU A 9 -6.59 -9.80 -9.60
CA LEU A 9 -5.16 -9.63 -9.40
C LEU A 9 -4.62 -8.84 -10.59
N LEU A 10 -3.80 -7.84 -10.33
CA LEU A 10 -3.02 -7.16 -11.36
C LEU A 10 -2.04 -8.21 -11.91
N GLY A 11 -2.45 -8.99 -12.93
CA GLY A 11 -1.83 -10.25 -13.34
C GLY A 11 -0.29 -10.26 -13.50
N LYS A 12 0.22 -10.23 -14.74
CA LYS A 12 1.67 -10.10 -15.02
C LYS A 12 2.16 -8.64 -14.97
N SER A 13 1.30 -7.72 -14.53
CA SER A 13 1.57 -6.30 -14.56
C SER A 13 2.09 -5.87 -13.19
N ASN A 14 3.31 -5.35 -13.17
CA ASN A 14 3.86 -4.73 -11.98
C ASN A 14 3.26 -3.34 -11.84
N CYS A 15 2.89 -2.95 -10.61
CA CYS A 15 2.53 -1.57 -10.31
C CYS A 15 3.74 -0.87 -9.68
N MET A 16 4.05 0.32 -10.17
CA MET A 16 5.14 1.15 -9.67
C MET A 16 4.63 2.58 -9.50
N GLY A 17 4.95 3.19 -8.37
CA GLY A 17 4.58 4.59 -8.12
C GLY A 17 5.41 5.21 -6.99
N HIS A 18 5.56 6.52 -7.07
CA HIS A 18 6.18 7.33 -6.03
C HIS A 18 5.19 7.57 -4.89
N VAL A 19 5.62 7.37 -3.64
CA VAL A 19 4.78 7.67 -2.48
C VAL A 19 4.74 9.17 -2.25
N VAL A 20 3.61 9.80 -2.57
CA VAL A 20 3.38 11.25 -2.41
C VAL A 20 2.58 11.59 -1.16
N GLY A 21 2.02 10.58 -0.49
CA GLY A 21 1.27 10.79 0.75
C GLY A 21 0.95 9.49 1.47
N ARG A 22 0.61 9.61 2.75
CA ARG A 22 0.16 8.52 3.60
C ARG A 22 -0.91 8.99 4.57
N GLU A 23 -1.79 8.08 4.94
CA GLU A 23 -2.69 8.23 6.09
C GLU A 23 -2.01 7.69 7.37
N ASP A 24 -2.65 7.88 8.52
CA ASP A 24 -2.20 7.30 9.79
C ASP A 24 -2.35 5.78 9.81
N VAL A 25 -1.50 5.12 10.60
CA VAL A 25 -1.59 3.67 10.83
C VAL A 25 -2.89 3.37 11.56
N THR A 26 -3.68 2.47 10.99
CA THR A 26 -4.96 2.03 11.54
C THR A 26 -4.82 0.63 12.13
N PRO A 27 -5.07 0.42 13.44
CA PRO A 27 -5.14 -0.92 14.01
C PRO A 27 -6.36 -1.67 13.48
N LEU A 28 -6.21 -2.97 13.25
CA LEU A 28 -7.26 -3.85 12.73
C LEU A 28 -7.29 -5.14 13.54
N VAL A 29 -8.46 -5.77 13.62
CA VAL A 29 -8.60 -7.14 14.15
C VAL A 29 -9.21 -7.98 13.04
N THR A 30 -8.55 -9.08 12.69
CA THR A 30 -9.04 -10.00 11.66
C THR A 30 -10.28 -10.72 12.14
N LYS A 31 -11.00 -11.39 11.23
CA LYS A 31 -12.14 -12.23 11.61
C LYS A 31 -11.74 -13.42 12.50
N SER A 32 -10.48 -13.85 12.44
CA SER A 32 -9.89 -14.86 13.33
C SER A 32 -9.56 -14.32 14.73
N GLY A 33 -9.70 -13.01 14.97
CA GLY A 33 -9.36 -12.37 16.24
C GLY A 33 -7.87 -12.04 16.38
N GLU A 34 -7.11 -12.04 15.29
CA GLU A 34 -5.70 -11.67 15.29
C GLU A 34 -5.55 -10.16 15.13
N ASP A 35 -4.72 -9.55 15.97
CA ASP A 35 -4.37 -8.15 15.85
C ASP A 35 -3.51 -7.92 14.61
N ASN A 36 -3.82 -6.86 13.87
CA ASN A 36 -3.11 -6.44 12.68
C ASN A 36 -3.12 -4.90 12.59
N LYS A 37 -2.50 -4.35 11.57
CA LYS A 37 -2.47 -2.92 11.28
C LYS A 37 -2.39 -2.68 9.78
N CYS A 38 -2.89 -1.55 9.32
CA CYS A 38 -2.71 -1.13 7.95
C CYS A 38 -2.32 0.34 7.84
N ILE A 39 -1.73 0.70 6.71
CA ILE A 39 -1.50 2.09 6.31
C ILE A 39 -1.96 2.27 4.87
N LYS A 40 -2.61 3.39 4.58
CA LYS A 40 -2.96 3.77 3.22
C LYS A 40 -1.93 4.73 2.67
N LEU A 41 -1.48 4.45 1.46
CA LEU A 41 -0.50 5.24 0.71
C LEU A 41 -1.17 5.80 -0.55
N HIS A 42 -0.73 6.99 -0.93
CA HIS A 42 -1.02 7.59 -2.23
C HIS A 42 0.22 7.41 -3.10
N LEU A 43 0.07 6.64 -4.18
CA LEU A 43 1.12 6.40 -5.15
C LEU A 43 0.82 7.20 -6.41
N GLU A 44 1.79 7.98 -6.86
CA GLU A 44 1.73 8.77 -8.09
C GLU A 44 2.61 8.12 -9.17
N ASP A 45 2.08 7.99 -10.38
CA ASP A 45 2.84 7.53 -11.55
C ASP A 45 3.48 8.71 -12.32
N LEU A 46 4.16 8.40 -13.44
CA LEU A 46 4.81 9.44 -14.27
C LEU A 46 3.82 10.35 -15.01
N GLU A 47 2.55 9.97 -15.08
CA GLU A 47 1.47 10.74 -15.70
C GLU A 47 0.64 11.50 -14.65
N GLU A 48 1.14 11.61 -13.41
CA GLU A 48 0.49 12.26 -12.26
C GLU A 48 -0.84 11.59 -11.85
N ASN A 49 -1.07 10.33 -12.26
CA ASN A 49 -2.23 9.57 -11.80
C ASN A 49 -1.98 9.05 -10.38
N ILE A 50 -2.96 9.23 -9.49
CA ILE A 50 -2.87 8.77 -8.11
C ILE A 50 -3.69 7.49 -7.91
N ILE A 51 -3.04 6.45 -7.40
CA ILE A 51 -3.69 5.24 -6.89
C ILE A 51 -3.53 5.13 -5.38
N LYS A 52 -4.58 4.65 -4.70
CA LYS A 52 -4.52 4.32 -3.27
C LYS A 52 -4.07 2.87 -3.09
N CYS A 53 -2.98 2.68 -2.35
CA CYS A 53 -2.46 1.37 -1.97
C CYS A 53 -2.62 1.17 -0.47
N THR A 54 -3.00 -0.03 -0.02
CA THR A 54 -3.06 -0.35 1.42
C THR A 54 -2.03 -1.42 1.73
N LEU A 55 -1.11 -1.13 2.64
CA LEU A 55 -0.15 -2.10 3.17
C LEU A 55 -0.66 -2.65 4.51
N PHE A 56 -0.35 -3.91 4.80
CA PHE A 56 -0.77 -4.61 6.01
C PHE A 56 0.43 -5.14 6.80
N ASP A 57 0.26 -5.21 8.11
CA ASP A 57 1.12 -5.92 9.05
C ASP A 57 2.62 -5.55 8.95
N ASP A 58 3.51 -6.53 8.74
CA ASP A 58 4.96 -6.36 8.56
C ASP A 58 5.34 -5.31 7.50
N LEU A 59 4.52 -5.12 6.46
CA LEU A 59 4.79 -4.12 5.44
C LEU A 59 4.60 -2.70 5.98
N VAL A 60 3.76 -2.51 7.00
CA VAL A 60 3.59 -1.22 7.67
C VAL A 60 4.89 -0.82 8.37
N ASP A 61 5.50 -1.70 9.15
CA ASP A 61 6.73 -1.37 9.89
C ASP A 61 7.90 -1.08 8.95
N LYS A 62 8.02 -1.86 7.87
CA LYS A 62 9.03 -1.63 6.83
C LYS A 62 8.81 -0.28 6.15
N ALA A 63 7.56 0.06 5.82
CA ALA A 63 7.23 1.32 5.19
C ALA A 63 7.52 2.51 6.12
N LEU A 64 7.12 2.44 7.40
CA LEU A 64 7.42 3.48 8.39
C LEU A 64 8.92 3.74 8.52
N GLY A 65 9.74 2.68 8.61
CA GLY A 65 11.19 2.82 8.67
C GLY A 65 11.83 3.42 7.41
N LEU A 66 11.14 3.41 6.27
CA LEU A 66 11.55 4.14 5.07
C LEU A 66 11.11 5.61 5.12
N PHE A 67 9.88 5.86 5.55
CA PHE A 67 9.31 7.21 5.62
C PHE A 67 9.99 8.11 6.66
N ASP A 68 10.51 7.54 7.74
CA ASP A 68 11.18 8.29 8.80
C ASP A 68 12.61 8.70 8.43
N LYS A 69 13.12 8.25 7.27
CA LYS A 69 14.39 8.71 6.72
C LYS A 69 14.20 10.05 6.02
N ASP A 70 14.58 11.13 6.70
CA ASP A 70 14.61 12.48 6.12
C ASP A 70 15.91 12.70 5.31
N ASP A 71 16.13 11.85 4.31
CA ASP A 71 17.29 11.96 3.40
C ASP A 71 16.92 12.61 2.05
N GLY A 72 15.67 13.05 1.92
CA GLY A 72 15.12 13.67 0.70
C GLY A 72 15.00 12.72 -0.49
N GLN A 73 15.19 11.41 -0.30
CA GLN A 73 15.11 10.45 -1.40
C GLN A 73 13.66 10.07 -1.71
N PRO A 74 13.31 9.92 -3.00
CA PRO A 74 11.97 9.48 -3.38
C PRO A 74 11.75 8.04 -2.95
N ILE A 75 10.63 7.78 -2.27
CA ILE A 75 10.22 6.42 -1.93
C ILE A 75 9.37 5.89 -3.07
N ILE A 76 9.82 4.79 -3.67
CA ILE A 76 9.14 4.12 -4.77
C ILE A 76 8.63 2.77 -4.29
N LEU A 77 7.34 2.52 -4.45
CA LEU A 77 6.76 1.22 -4.21
C LEU A 77 6.68 0.46 -5.54
N VAL A 78 7.16 -0.77 -5.55
CA VAL A 78 7.04 -1.69 -6.69
C VAL A 78 6.34 -2.95 -6.19
N GLU A 79 5.15 -3.23 -6.71
CA GLU A 79 4.44 -4.48 -6.46
C GLU A 79 4.64 -5.40 -7.67
N GLN A 80 5.29 -6.54 -7.46
CA GLN A 80 5.47 -7.58 -8.46
C GLN A 80 4.74 -8.84 -8.01
N LEU A 81 3.76 -9.30 -8.80
CA LEU A 81 3.18 -10.64 -8.63
C LEU A 81 4.03 -11.65 -9.42
N PHE A 82 4.49 -12.70 -8.74
CA PHE A 82 5.19 -13.85 -9.33
C PHE A 82 4.25 -15.04 -9.54
#